data_AF-A0A081KBA1-F1
#
_entry.id   AF-A0A081KBA1-F1
#
_cell.length_a   1.000
_cell.length_b   1.000
_cell.length_c   1.000
_cell.angle_alpha   90.00
_cell.angle_beta   90.00
_cell.angle_gamma   90.00
#
_symmetry.space_group_name_H-M   'P 1'
#
loop_
_entity.id
_entity.type
_entity.pdbx_description
1 polymer ?
#
loop_
_entity_poly.entity_id
_entity_poly.type
_entity_poly.pdbx_seq_one_letter_code
_entity_poly.pdbx_strand_id
1 'polypeptide(L)'
;MGSYCADAEIEREPVSIPGTHVISIITERKEYDFTFKCEKYYDAQCSTRGNYWDVRYNSFSSKHDTQEIEYELPDQAHAKVLLPSCNDLLDKKSFDVSMLKVWVSGIPYFYRSSDKDLHVYISHKFGDIEARDIVLDLKISYEFKE
;
A
#
# COMPACT_ATOMS: atom_id res chain seq x y z
N MET A 1 10.69 -9.96 39.54
CA MET A 1 9.65 -8.91 39.54
C MET A 1 9.99 -7.96 38.41
N GLY A 2 9.33 -7.93 37.26
CA GLY A 2 8.03 -8.42 36.84
C GLY A 2 7.49 -7.36 35.89
N SER A 3 7.75 -7.49 34.59
CA SER A 3 6.95 -6.79 33.59
C SER A 3 5.89 -7.79 33.14
N TYR A 4 4.86 -7.93 33.97
CA TYR A 4 3.66 -8.67 33.62
C TYR A 4 3.04 -7.93 32.43
N CYS A 5 3.23 -8.46 31.21
CA CYS A 5 2.62 -7.93 30.00
C CYS A 5 1.12 -8.32 29.97
N ALA A 6 0.40 -7.94 31.04
CA ALA A 6 -1.01 -8.24 31.30
C ALA A 6 -1.92 -7.90 30.12
N ASP A 7 -1.50 -6.87 29.39
CA ASP A 7 -2.31 -6.17 28.43
C ASP A 7 -2.14 -6.77 27.01
N ALA A 8 -1.13 -7.64 26.83
CA ALA A 8 -0.98 -8.51 25.66
C ALA A 8 -1.74 -9.85 25.78
N GLU A 9 -2.24 -10.20 26.98
CA GLU A 9 -3.00 -11.44 27.21
C GLU A 9 -4.50 -11.31 26.87
N ILE A 10 -5.03 -10.08 26.71
CA ILE A 10 -6.43 -9.86 26.36
C ILE A 10 -6.55 -9.63 24.86
N GLU A 11 -6.76 -10.73 24.13
CA GLU A 11 -7.10 -10.68 22.71
C GLU A 11 -8.42 -9.91 22.53
N ARG A 12 -8.41 -8.90 21.66
CA ARG A 12 -9.61 -8.14 21.30
C ARG A 12 -9.99 -8.45 19.87
N GLU A 13 -11.23 -8.85 19.70
CA GLU A 13 -11.78 -9.15 18.38
C GLU A 13 -11.66 -7.93 17.45
N PRO A 14 -11.14 -8.12 16.22
CA PRO A 14 -11.14 -7.08 15.21
C PRO A 14 -12.56 -6.63 14.87
N VAL A 15 -12.72 -5.33 14.61
CA VAL A 15 -14.00 -4.72 14.23
C VAL A 15 -13.92 -4.28 12.78
N SER A 16 -14.74 -4.87 11.93
CA SER A 16 -14.84 -4.47 10.51
C SER A 16 -15.26 -3.01 10.38
N ILE A 17 -14.57 -2.28 9.50
CA ILE A 17 -14.93 -0.91 9.12
C ILE A 17 -15.86 -0.99 7.90
N PRO A 18 -17.04 -0.35 7.93
CA PRO A 18 -17.96 -0.37 6.79
C PRO A 18 -17.35 0.17 5.50
N GLY A 19 -17.83 -0.35 4.39
CA GLY A 19 -17.40 0.00 3.05
C GLY A 19 -16.38 -0.98 2.47
N THR A 20 -16.24 -0.93 1.14
CA THR A 20 -15.34 -1.77 0.35
C THR A 20 -14.68 -0.91 -0.72
N HIS A 21 -13.35 -0.99 -0.81
CA HIS A 21 -12.58 -0.30 -1.84
C HIS A 21 -12.26 -1.30 -2.97
N VAL A 22 -12.63 -0.95 -4.19
CA VAL A 22 -12.30 -1.73 -5.38
C VAL A 22 -11.31 -0.93 -6.20
N ILE A 23 -10.15 -1.51 -6.48
CA ILE A 23 -9.10 -0.92 -7.32
C ILE A 23 -8.85 -1.89 -8.47
N SER A 24 -8.99 -1.43 -9.71
CA SER A 24 -8.55 -2.18 -10.89
C SER A 24 -7.41 -1.42 -11.56
N ILE A 25 -6.32 -2.14 -11.83
CA ILE A 25 -5.14 -1.63 -12.52
C ILE A 25 -4.90 -2.49 -13.75
N ILE A 26 -4.92 -1.85 -14.92
CA ILE A 26 -4.59 -2.50 -16.18
C ILE A 26 -3.26 -1.97 -16.68
N THR A 27 -2.35 -2.89 -16.95
CA THR A 27 -1.08 -2.67 -17.65
C THR A 27 -1.20 -3.18 -19.09
N GLU A 28 -0.22 -2.93 -19.94
CA GLU A 28 -0.20 -3.50 -21.30
C GLU A 28 -0.30 -5.04 -21.34
N ARG A 29 0.12 -5.71 -20.26
CA ARG A 29 0.29 -7.17 -20.23
C ARG A 29 -0.70 -7.91 -19.35
N LYS A 30 -1.25 -7.21 -18.34
CA LYS A 30 -2.02 -7.84 -17.27
C LYS A 30 -2.99 -6.86 -16.63
N GLU A 31 -4.15 -7.40 -16.27
CA GLU A 31 -5.16 -6.75 -15.45
C GLU A 31 -5.09 -7.29 -14.02
N TYR A 32 -5.26 -6.39 -13.06
CA TYR A 32 -5.20 -6.66 -11.64
C TYR A 32 -6.41 -6.05 -10.93
N ASP A 33 -7.26 -6.90 -10.37
CA ASP A 33 -8.43 -6.48 -9.61
C ASP A 33 -8.26 -6.75 -8.13
N PHE A 34 -8.44 -5.71 -7.33
CA PHE A 34 -8.29 -5.77 -5.89
C PHE A 34 -9.57 -5.31 -5.20
N THR A 35 -10.01 -6.09 -4.23
CA THR A 35 -11.14 -5.73 -3.36
C THR A 35 -10.64 -5.70 -1.91
N PHE A 36 -10.64 -4.52 -1.32
CA PHE A 36 -10.17 -4.28 0.03
C PHE A 36 -11.33 -4.00 0.98
N LYS A 37 -11.28 -4.67 2.12
CA LYS A 37 -12.07 -4.34 3.30
C LYS A 37 -11.13 -4.05 4.45
N CYS A 38 -11.44 -3.05 5.25
CA CYS A 38 -10.60 -2.64 6.37
C CYS A 38 -11.22 -3.08 7.70
N GLU A 39 -10.39 -3.36 8.68
CA GLU A 39 -10.81 -3.64 10.05
C GLU A 39 -9.90 -2.92 11.04
N LYS A 40 -10.47 -2.54 12.19
CA LYS A 40 -9.72 -2.11 13.36
C LYS A 40 -9.31 -3.34 14.13
N TYR A 41 -8.03 -3.45 14.49
CA TYR A 41 -7.53 -4.51 15.34
C TYR A 41 -6.74 -3.91 16.49
N TYR A 42 -6.65 -4.66 17.60
CA TYR A 42 -5.87 -4.25 18.75
C TYR A 42 -4.46 -4.84 18.63
N ASP A 43 -3.47 -3.99 18.40
CA ASP A 43 -2.07 -4.37 18.34
C ASP A 43 -1.53 -4.43 19.77
N ALA A 44 -1.59 -5.63 20.35
CA ALA A 44 -1.12 -5.87 21.71
C ALA A 44 0.34 -6.35 21.67
N GLN A 45 1.27 -5.51 22.13
CA GLN A 45 2.71 -5.80 22.09
C GLN A 45 3.36 -5.58 23.46
N CYS A 46 4.25 -6.49 23.82
CA CYS A 46 5.15 -6.33 24.95
C CYS A 46 6.35 -5.45 24.50
N SER A 47 6.07 -4.20 24.10
CA SER A 47 7.05 -3.24 23.57
C SER A 47 6.87 -1.84 24.17
N THR A 48 7.87 -0.97 24.02
CA THR A 48 7.87 0.40 24.56
C THR A 48 6.79 1.30 23.95
N ARG A 49 6.24 0.95 22.78
CA ARG A 49 5.13 1.68 22.16
C ARG A 49 3.78 1.42 22.83
N GLY A 50 3.69 0.38 23.65
CA GLY A 50 2.45 -0.04 24.29
C GLY A 50 1.42 -0.59 23.30
N ASN A 51 0.21 -0.83 23.82
CA ASN A 51 -0.91 -1.37 23.04
C ASN A 51 -1.76 -0.26 22.43
N TYR A 52 -2.26 -0.47 21.23
CA TYR A 52 -3.09 0.53 20.54
C TYR A 52 -4.04 -0.11 19.53
N TRP A 53 -5.06 0.65 19.15
CA TRP A 53 -5.91 0.31 18.01
C TRP A 53 -5.25 0.78 16.72
N ASP A 54 -5.19 -0.10 15.74
CA ASP A 54 -4.66 0.18 14.40
C ASP A 54 -5.63 -0.37 13.34
N VAL A 55 -5.36 -0.07 12.07
CA VAL A 55 -6.18 -0.50 10.95
C VAL A 55 -5.36 -1.37 10.01
N ARG A 56 -5.96 -2.47 9.56
CA ARG A 56 -5.41 -3.35 8.52
C ARG A 56 -6.49 -3.78 7.55
N TYR A 57 -6.05 -4.46 6.49
CA TYR A 57 -6.96 -5.19 5.61
C TYR A 57 -7.52 -6.44 6.31
N ASN A 58 -8.83 -6.66 6.18
CA ASN A 58 -9.55 -7.80 6.76
C ASN A 58 -9.08 -9.15 6.16
N SER A 59 -8.62 -9.16 4.90
CA SER A 59 -8.17 -10.36 4.19
C SER A 59 -6.75 -10.82 4.50
N PHE A 60 -6.02 -10.15 5.41
CA PHE A 60 -4.61 -10.43 5.66
C PHE A 60 -4.33 -10.84 7.10
N SER A 61 -3.55 -11.91 7.25
CA SER A 61 -3.14 -12.45 8.55
C SER A 61 -2.04 -11.62 9.21
N SER A 62 -1.31 -10.77 8.47
CA SER A 62 -0.22 -9.97 9.00
C SER A 62 -0.35 -8.46 8.75
N LYS A 63 0.23 -7.66 9.65
CA LYS A 63 0.23 -6.18 9.63
C LYS A 63 0.93 -5.57 8.40
N HIS A 64 1.77 -6.34 7.72
CA HIS A 64 2.70 -5.85 6.69
C HIS A 64 2.36 -6.30 5.28
N ASP A 65 1.30 -7.07 5.10
CA ASP A 65 0.91 -7.51 3.78
C ASP A 65 0.38 -6.33 2.98
N THR A 66 1.21 -5.88 2.05
CA THR A 66 0.87 -4.90 1.03
C THR A 66 0.60 -5.66 -0.25
N GLN A 67 -0.52 -5.39 -0.91
CA GLN A 67 -0.73 -5.91 -2.26
C GLN A 67 0.25 -5.23 -3.19
N GLU A 68 0.93 -6.01 -4.02
CA GLU A 68 1.87 -5.51 -5.02
C GLU A 68 1.48 -5.97 -6.41
N ILE A 69 1.71 -5.11 -7.40
CA ILE A 69 1.76 -5.52 -8.80
C ILE A 69 3.19 -5.45 -9.30
N GLU A 70 3.53 -6.39 -10.18
CA GLU A 70 4.77 -6.36 -10.93
C GLU A 70 4.51 -5.68 -12.27
N TYR A 71 5.40 -4.74 -12.63
CA TYR A 71 5.36 -4.01 -13.88
C TYR A 71 6.72 -4.14 -14.57
N GLU A 72 6.73 -4.55 -15.84
CA GLU A 72 7.96 -4.65 -16.62
C GLU A 72 8.21 -3.34 -17.37
N LEU A 73 9.36 -2.73 -17.11
CA LEU A 73 9.81 -1.52 -17.78
C LEU A 73 10.37 -1.85 -19.18
N PRO A 74 10.39 -0.88 -20.11
CA PRO A 74 10.88 -1.09 -21.48
C PRO A 74 12.34 -1.60 -21.58
N ASP A 75 13.16 -1.36 -20.56
CA ASP A 75 14.55 -1.79 -20.46
C ASP A 75 14.72 -3.18 -19.80
N GLN A 76 13.63 -3.94 -19.66
CA GLN A 76 13.56 -5.23 -18.96
C GLN A 76 13.81 -5.15 -17.45
N ALA A 77 13.85 -3.96 -16.85
CA ALA A 77 13.81 -3.83 -15.40
C ALA A 77 12.40 -4.13 -14.86
N HIS A 78 12.31 -4.62 -13.63
CA HIS A 78 11.03 -4.86 -12.96
C HIS A 78 10.77 -3.79 -11.91
N ALA A 79 9.62 -3.14 -12.03
CA ALA A 79 9.08 -2.25 -11.02
C ALA A 79 8.08 -3.01 -10.13
N LYS A 80 8.21 -2.84 -8.82
CA LYS A 80 7.20 -3.23 -7.83
C LYS A 80 6.36 -2.03 -7.50
N VAL A 81 5.04 -2.15 -7.67
CA VAL A 81 4.09 -1.09 -7.34
C VAL A 81 3.23 -1.59 -6.19
N LEU A 82 3.45 -1.01 -5.00
CA LEU A 82 2.67 -1.31 -3.82
C LEU A 82 1.40 -0.47 -3.81
N LEU A 83 0.29 -1.13 -3.56
CA LEU A 83 -1.00 -0.48 -3.33
C LEU A 83 -0.99 0.28 -1.99
N PRO A 84 -1.88 1.28 -1.82
CA PRO A 84 -2.05 2.00 -0.57
C PRO A 84 -2.31 1.06 0.62
N SER A 85 -2.26 1.58 1.84
CA SER A 85 -2.75 0.91 3.03
C SER A 85 -4.22 1.26 3.32
N CYS A 86 -4.87 0.52 4.23
CA CYS A 86 -6.20 0.90 4.73
C CYS A 86 -6.22 2.31 5.34
N ASN A 87 -5.14 2.73 6.01
CA ASN A 87 -5.06 4.08 6.57
C ASN A 87 -5.11 5.14 5.46
N ASP A 88 -4.42 4.91 4.34
CA ASP A 88 -4.45 5.82 3.19
C ASP A 88 -5.84 5.88 2.54
N LEU A 89 -6.52 4.73 2.43
CA LEU A 89 -7.84 4.62 1.80
C LEU A 89 -8.99 5.17 2.65
N LEU A 90 -8.91 5.04 3.98
CA LEU A 90 -9.95 5.49 4.89
C LEU A 90 -9.93 7.00 5.11
N ASP A 91 -8.75 7.63 5.14
CA ASP A 91 -8.62 9.07 5.38
C ASP A 91 -9.32 9.87 4.27
N LYS A 92 -9.13 9.46 3.01
CA LYS A 92 -9.66 10.19 1.86
C LYS A 92 -10.97 9.64 1.30
N LYS A 93 -11.34 8.38 1.63
CA LYS A 93 -12.38 7.60 0.92
C LYS A 93 -12.26 7.71 -0.61
N SER A 94 -11.02 7.88 -1.07
CA SER A 94 -10.67 8.12 -2.46
C SER A 94 -9.33 7.46 -2.72
N PHE A 95 -9.05 7.22 -4.00
CA PHE A 95 -7.75 6.76 -4.45
C PHE A 95 -7.09 7.84 -5.28
N ASP A 96 -5.81 8.07 -5.04
CA ASP A 96 -4.95 8.91 -5.88
C ASP A 96 -3.74 8.08 -6.30
N VAL A 97 -3.30 8.21 -7.55
CA VAL A 97 -2.14 7.48 -8.07
C VAL A 97 -0.86 7.79 -7.27
N SER A 98 -0.76 8.96 -6.64
CA SER A 98 0.34 9.32 -5.75
C SER A 98 0.43 8.45 -4.49
N MET A 99 -0.64 7.70 -4.17
CA MET A 99 -0.64 6.74 -3.05
C MET A 99 0.08 5.44 -3.41
N LEU A 100 0.24 5.16 -4.70
CA LEU A 100 1.05 4.04 -5.16
C LEU A 100 2.50 4.31 -4.83
N LYS A 101 3.15 3.32 -4.23
CA LYS A 101 4.56 3.41 -3.92
C LYS A 101 5.32 2.51 -4.89
N VAL A 102 6.35 3.05 -5.53
CA VAL A 102 7.05 2.36 -6.63
C VAL A 102 8.50 2.09 -6.25
N TRP A 103 8.97 0.87 -6.51
CA TRP A 103 10.38 0.48 -6.34
C TRP A 103 10.90 -0.16 -7.61
N VAL A 104 12.11 0.21 -8.00
CA VAL A 104 12.83 -0.45 -9.11
C VAL A 104 14.20 -0.86 -8.59
N SER A 105 14.48 -2.16 -8.64
CA SER A 105 15.76 -2.72 -8.15
C SER A 105 16.13 -2.27 -6.72
N GLY A 106 15.12 -2.17 -5.84
CA GLY A 106 15.30 -1.74 -4.44
C GLY A 106 15.37 -0.23 -4.21
N ILE A 107 15.31 0.60 -5.27
CA ILE A 107 15.34 2.06 -5.16
C ILE A 107 13.90 2.58 -5.16
N PRO A 108 13.50 3.43 -4.19
CA PRO A 108 12.16 4.04 -4.18
C PRO A 108 12.06 5.14 -5.24
N TYR A 109 10.91 5.17 -5.91
CA TYR A 109 10.51 6.17 -6.89
C TYR A 109 9.25 6.89 -6.40
N PHE A 110 9.28 8.22 -6.48
CA PHE A 110 8.24 9.09 -5.95
C PHE A 110 7.40 9.64 -7.08
N TYR A 111 6.08 9.69 -6.88
CA TYR A 111 5.16 10.23 -7.86
C TYR A 111 5.49 11.70 -8.16
N ARG A 112 5.53 12.03 -9.45
CA ARG A 112 5.86 13.38 -9.94
C ARG A 112 4.69 14.03 -10.68
N SER A 113 4.11 13.32 -11.65
CA SER A 113 3.04 13.85 -12.50
C SER A 113 2.33 12.74 -13.26
N SER A 114 1.17 13.06 -13.82
CA SER A 114 0.45 12.20 -14.75
C SER A 114 -0.03 12.97 -15.97
N ASP A 115 -0.08 12.27 -17.10
CA ASP A 115 -0.90 12.65 -18.26
C ASP A 115 -1.74 11.43 -18.65
N LYS A 116 -3.03 11.46 -18.30
CA LYS A 116 -3.96 10.33 -18.41
C LYS A 116 -3.42 9.09 -17.68
N ASP A 117 -3.20 8.00 -18.40
CA ASP A 117 -2.76 6.70 -17.90
C ASP A 117 -1.21 6.62 -17.78
N LEU A 118 -0.49 7.65 -18.22
CA LEU A 118 0.96 7.72 -18.12
C LEU A 118 1.37 8.44 -16.84
N HIS A 119 2.00 7.69 -15.94
CA HIS A 119 2.38 8.17 -14.61
C HIS A 119 3.90 8.22 -14.48
N VAL A 120 4.43 9.41 -14.20
CA VAL A 120 5.86 9.67 -14.06
C VAL A 120 6.26 9.58 -12.60
N TYR A 121 7.28 8.79 -12.34
CA TYR A 121 7.91 8.68 -11.03
C TYR A 121 9.40 8.99 -11.12
N ILE A 122 9.95 9.61 -10.09
CA ILE A 122 11.36 10.03 -10.04
C ILE A 122 12.06 9.42 -8.83
N SER A 123 13.26 8.88 -9.03
CA SER A 123 14.15 8.51 -7.93
C SER A 123 14.97 9.72 -7.46
N HIS A 124 15.32 9.75 -6.18
CA HIS A 124 16.34 10.68 -5.71
C HIS A 124 17.74 10.14 -6.01
N LYS A 125 18.72 11.05 -6.11
CA LYS A 125 20.12 10.67 -6.19
C LYS A 125 20.50 9.84 -4.96
N PHE A 126 21.07 8.65 -5.19
CA PHE A 126 21.46 7.72 -4.14
C PHE A 126 22.91 7.26 -4.33
N GLY A 127 23.83 7.86 -3.57
CA GLY A 127 25.27 7.68 -3.80
C GLY A 127 25.68 8.18 -5.19
N ASP A 128 26.26 7.28 -5.98
CA ASP A 128 26.68 7.55 -7.37
C ASP A 128 25.55 7.35 -8.40
N ILE A 129 24.36 6.91 -7.97
CA ILE A 129 23.20 6.73 -8.85
C ILE A 129 22.50 8.07 -9.01
N GLU A 130 22.56 8.63 -10.21
CA GLU A 130 21.82 9.84 -10.56
C GLU A 130 20.31 9.62 -10.54
N ALA A 131 19.57 10.68 -10.23
CA ALA A 131 18.12 10.69 -10.28
C ALA A 131 17.63 10.34 -11.70
N ARG A 132 16.62 9.47 -11.78
CA ARG A 132 16.03 9.04 -13.06
C ARG A 132 14.52 9.07 -12.96
N ASP A 133 13.90 9.46 -14.07
CA ASP A 133 12.47 9.32 -14.26
C ASP A 133 12.16 7.93 -14.85
N ILE A 134 11.05 7.34 -14.41
CA ILE A 134 10.40 6.21 -15.06
C ILE A 134 8.95 6.58 -15.37
N VAL A 135 8.39 5.92 -16.38
CA VAL A 135 7.00 6.09 -16.76
C VAL A 135 6.30 4.74 -16.66
N LEU A 136 5.18 4.71 -15.96
CA LEU A 136 4.30 3.55 -15.88
C LEU A 136 3.02 3.88 -16.64
N ASP A 137 2.63 3.03 -17.59
CA ASP A 137 1.32 3.08 -18.25
C ASP A 137 0.35 2.22 -17.45
N LEU A 138 -0.44 2.88 -16.59
CA LEU A 138 -1.39 2.23 -15.71
C LEU A 138 -2.77 2.84 -15.93
N LYS A 139 -3.71 2.04 -16.42
CA LYS A 139 -5.12 2.44 -16.42
C LYS A 139 -5.70 2.05 -15.08
N ILE A 140 -6.03 3.05 -14.28
CA ILE A 140 -6.50 2.84 -12.91
C ILE A 140 -7.97 3.24 -12.81
N SER A 141 -8.78 2.34 -12.25
CA SER A 141 -10.13 2.65 -11.83
C SER A 141 -10.31 2.36 -10.35
N TYR A 142 -11.14 3.18 -9.70
CA TYR A 142 -11.42 3.09 -8.28
C TYR A 142 -12.90 3.26 -8.01
N GLU A 143 -13.43 2.44 -7.12
CA GLU A 143 -14.79 2.53 -6.61
C GLU A 143 -14.81 2.29 -5.10
N PHE A 144 -15.52 3.16 -4.37
CA PHE A 144 -15.87 2.90 -2.97
C PHE A 144 -17.35 2.52 -2.89
N LYS A 145 -17.63 1.34 -2.31
CA LYS A 145 -18.98 0.82 -2.08
C LYS A 145 -19.29 0.90 -0.61
N GLU A 146 -20.37 1.57 -0.22
CA GLU A 146 -20.83 1.66 1.18
C GLU A 146 -21.50 0.36 1.67
#